data_AF-A0A844D0W9-F1
#
_entry.id   AF-A0A844D0W9-F1
#
_cell.length_a   1.000
_cell.length_b   1.000
_cell.length_c   1.000
_cell.angle_alpha   90.00
_cell.angle_beta   90.00
_cell.angle_gamma   90.00
#
_symmetry.space_group_name_H-M   'P 1'
#
loop_
_entity.id
_entity.type
_entity.pdbx_description
1 polymer ?
#
loop_
_entity_poly.entity_id
_entity_poly.type
_entity_poly.pdbx_seq_one_letter_code
_entity_poly.pdbx_strand_id
1 'polypeptide(L)'
;MTRQILLHIGSPKCGSTYLQRVMLNNRDKLRVQGIEYPHNEGGHPGNAAEIAKLNEAGLNAMFANDAYTVVLSHEDLFSQPPRGKSLAQLSRSQGIKLKAVVFLRPFSQFIYGDYSQFMKQRFHQFSAARRAYDGRNFEEFAVKRSQDMPVAGWLKAWSDLTENSLVLASHRDIRPVIESQLDLPSDMNWTVPATQTNRSLRVSDCEALAAALANHEIPAPELKEMFRSAFHKVDEPDAGRTQERDRWIEALFLDRNKKLHELFGFDNRLDVSRPL
;
A
#
# COMPACT_ATOMS: atom_id res chain seq x y z
N MET A 1 3.86 -4.60 31.46
CA MET A 1 4.26 -4.19 30.11
C MET A 1 3.41 -3.00 29.68
N THR A 2 3.97 -2.02 28.97
CA THR A 2 3.22 -0.85 28.47
C THR A 2 2.43 -1.24 27.21
N ARG A 3 1.15 -0.89 27.16
CA ARG A 3 0.30 -1.13 25.99
C ARG A 3 0.79 -0.32 24.79
N GLN A 4 0.78 -0.93 23.61
CA GLN A 4 1.16 -0.25 22.36
C GLN A 4 0.31 -0.66 21.16
N ILE A 5 0.26 0.22 20.18
CA ILE A 5 -0.37 0.01 18.87
C ILE A 5 0.69 0.25 17.80
N LEU A 6 0.90 -0.75 16.95
CA LEU A 6 1.63 -0.60 15.70
C LEU A 6 0.62 -0.43 14.56
N LEU A 7 0.52 0.78 14.03
CA LEU A 7 -0.36 1.13 12.93
C LEU A 7 0.41 1.13 11.61
N HIS A 8 0.24 0.11 10.80
CA HIS A 8 0.66 0.11 9.41
C HIS A 8 -0.32 0.91 8.54
N ILE A 9 0.14 2.07 8.05
CA ILE A 9 -0.70 3.01 7.29
C ILE A 9 -0.60 2.82 5.76
N GLY A 10 0.17 1.86 5.24
CA GLY A 10 0.42 1.68 3.81
C GLY A 10 1.88 1.94 3.43
N SER A 11 2.21 2.43 2.24
CA SER A 11 1.34 3.00 1.19
C SER A 11 0.73 1.95 0.24
N PRO A 12 -0.29 2.29 -0.57
CA PRO A 12 -0.81 1.40 -1.60
C PRO A 12 0.32 0.89 -2.50
N LYS A 13 0.22 -0.37 -2.96
CA LYS A 13 1.22 -1.04 -3.80
C LYS A 13 2.60 -1.28 -3.17
N CYS A 14 2.73 -1.10 -1.85
CA CYS A 14 3.98 -1.31 -1.13
C CYS A 14 3.94 -2.51 -0.19
N GLY A 15 3.22 -3.59 -0.58
CA GLY A 15 3.23 -4.86 0.17
C GLY A 15 2.22 -4.96 1.32
N SER A 16 1.24 -4.07 1.42
CA SER A 16 0.20 -4.10 2.45
C SER A 16 -0.52 -5.45 2.55
N THR A 17 -1.00 -5.98 1.42
CA THR A 17 -1.66 -7.30 1.38
C THR A 17 -0.74 -8.42 1.84
N TYR A 18 0.55 -8.36 1.51
CA TYR A 18 1.53 -9.34 1.96
C TYR A 18 1.65 -9.31 3.49
N LEU A 19 1.90 -8.13 4.07
CA LEU A 19 2.01 -7.96 5.52
C LEU A 19 0.73 -8.39 6.24
N GLN A 20 -0.44 -7.96 5.75
CA GLN A 20 -1.74 -8.30 6.34
C GLN A 20 -1.96 -9.83 6.35
N ARG A 21 -1.65 -10.52 5.25
CA ARG A 21 -1.74 -11.99 5.20
C ARG A 21 -0.75 -12.68 6.12
N VAL A 22 0.49 -12.18 6.23
CA VAL A 22 1.45 -12.70 7.21
C VAL A 22 0.89 -12.58 8.62
N MET A 23 0.31 -11.44 8.99
CA MET A 23 -0.29 -11.25 10.32
C MET A 23 -1.45 -12.21 10.56
N LEU A 24 -2.33 -12.39 9.57
CA LEU A 24 -3.45 -13.34 9.65
C LEU A 24 -2.99 -14.80 9.79
N ASN A 25 -2.03 -15.21 8.97
CA ASN A 25 -1.51 -16.59 8.96
C ASN A 25 -0.84 -16.98 10.29
N ASN A 26 -0.41 -15.99 11.08
CA ASN A 26 0.30 -16.19 12.33
C ASN A 26 -0.48 -15.73 13.55
N ARG A 27 -1.77 -15.41 13.42
CA ARG A 27 -2.58 -14.77 14.47
C ARG A 27 -2.53 -15.50 15.80
N ASP A 28 -2.61 -16.84 15.80
CA ASP A 28 -2.57 -17.62 17.04
C ASP A 28 -1.17 -17.59 17.69
N LYS A 29 -0.10 -17.64 16.88
CA LYS A 29 1.28 -17.51 17.38
C LYS A 29 1.54 -16.11 17.95
N LEU A 30 1.04 -15.07 17.29
CA LEU A 30 1.11 -13.69 17.75
C LEU A 30 0.40 -13.52 19.09
N ARG A 31 -0.80 -14.12 19.24
CA ARG A 31 -1.58 -14.03 20.48
C ARG A 31 -0.86 -14.63 21.68
N VAL A 32 -0.12 -15.73 21.50
CA VAL A 32 0.71 -16.33 22.56
C VAL A 32 1.79 -15.34 23.06
N GLN A 33 2.25 -14.42 22.21
CA GLN A 33 3.18 -13.33 22.55
C GLN A 33 2.47 -12.03 22.95
N GLY A 34 1.18 -12.07 23.31
CA GLY A 34 0.40 -10.87 23.66
C GLY A 34 0.29 -9.83 22.54
N ILE A 35 0.42 -10.27 21.28
CA ILE A 35 0.21 -9.45 20.08
C ILE A 35 -1.13 -9.83 19.45
N GLU A 36 -2.07 -8.90 19.39
CA GLU A 36 -3.35 -9.11 18.71
C GLU A 36 -3.36 -8.42 17.34
N TYR A 37 -3.75 -9.19 16.31
CA TYR A 37 -4.15 -8.68 15.00
C TYR A 37 -5.68 -8.87 14.86
N PRO A 38 -6.49 -7.88 15.27
CA PRO A 38 -7.95 -8.06 15.32
C PRO A 38 -8.50 -8.20 13.90
N HIS A 39 -9.19 -9.29 13.60
CA HIS A 39 -9.79 -9.53 12.28
C HIS A 39 -11.03 -10.43 12.40
N ASN A 40 -12.08 -10.11 11.64
CA ASN A 40 -13.38 -10.77 11.72
C ASN A 40 -13.55 -11.94 10.72
N GLU A 41 -12.42 -12.55 10.32
CA GLU A 41 -12.32 -13.72 9.42
C GLU A 41 -13.02 -13.64 8.04
N GLY A 42 -13.47 -12.46 7.61
CA GLY A 42 -14.07 -12.24 6.28
C GLY A 42 -13.62 -10.93 5.63
N GLY A 43 -13.53 -10.92 4.30
CA GLY A 43 -13.29 -9.72 3.50
C GLY A 43 -11.82 -9.35 3.27
N HIS A 44 -11.54 -8.04 3.26
CA HIS A 44 -10.21 -7.49 3.01
C HIS A 44 -9.27 -7.81 4.19
N PRO A 45 -8.01 -8.24 3.97
CA PRO A 45 -7.16 -8.71 5.05
C PRO A 45 -6.67 -7.60 6.00
N GLY A 46 -6.78 -6.33 5.61
CA GLY A 46 -6.54 -5.18 6.48
C GLY A 46 -7.68 -4.92 7.47
N ASN A 47 -7.34 -4.58 8.72
CA ASN A 47 -8.27 -4.44 9.83
C ASN A 47 -8.47 -2.99 10.32
N ALA A 48 -7.79 -2.01 9.70
CA ALA A 48 -7.79 -0.62 10.14
C ALA A 48 -8.63 0.32 9.26
N ALA A 49 -9.54 -0.21 8.43
CA ALA A 49 -10.41 0.61 7.59
C ALA A 49 -11.21 1.59 8.45
N GLU A 50 -11.84 1.12 9.52
CA GLU A 50 -12.80 1.91 10.30
C GLU A 50 -12.19 2.62 11.52
N ILE A 51 -10.87 2.85 11.56
CA ILE A 51 -10.20 3.46 12.74
C ILE A 51 -10.77 4.84 13.13
N ALA A 52 -11.34 5.57 12.18
CA ALA A 52 -11.95 6.87 12.43
C ALA A 52 -13.23 6.76 13.27
N LYS A 53 -13.87 5.59 13.31
CA LYS A 53 -15.08 5.28 14.09
C LYS A 53 -14.76 4.62 15.43
N LEU A 54 -13.49 4.40 15.73
CA LEU A 54 -13.08 3.75 16.98
C LEU A 54 -13.45 4.63 18.17
N ASN A 55 -14.06 4.00 19.18
CA ASN A 55 -14.34 4.60 20.48
C ASN A 55 -13.55 3.87 21.57
N GLU A 56 -13.67 4.34 22.82
CA GLU A 56 -12.96 3.76 23.97
C GLU A 56 -13.25 2.26 24.17
N ALA A 57 -14.51 1.85 24.10
CA ALA A 57 -14.89 0.44 24.27
C ALA A 57 -14.27 -0.44 23.18
N GLY A 58 -14.30 0.02 21.93
CA GLY A 58 -13.69 -0.67 20.79
C GLY A 58 -12.17 -0.77 20.92
N LEU A 59 -11.51 0.30 21.38
CA LEU A 59 -10.06 0.28 21.63
C LEU A 59 -9.71 -0.71 22.75
N ASN A 60 -10.43 -0.67 23.87
CA ASN A 60 -10.21 -1.57 25.01
C ASN A 60 -10.42 -3.04 24.61
N ALA A 61 -11.43 -3.32 23.77
CA ALA A 61 -11.69 -4.67 23.27
C ALA A 61 -10.53 -5.25 22.44
N MET A 62 -9.75 -4.40 21.74
CA MET A 62 -8.56 -4.86 21.00
C MET A 62 -7.43 -5.35 21.93
N PHE A 63 -7.40 -4.87 23.17
CA PHE A 63 -6.43 -5.29 24.20
C PHE A 63 -6.97 -6.38 25.14
N ALA A 64 -8.06 -7.06 24.76
CA ALA A 64 -8.57 -8.21 25.51
C ALA A 64 -7.58 -9.39 25.50
N ASN A 65 -7.80 -10.38 26.36
CA ASN A 65 -6.98 -11.60 26.47
C ASN A 65 -5.49 -11.32 26.73
N ASP A 66 -5.21 -10.38 27.63
CA ASP A 66 -3.84 -9.99 28.04
C ASP A 66 -2.94 -9.48 26.91
N ALA A 67 -3.53 -9.08 25.77
CA ALA A 67 -2.79 -8.42 24.71
C ALA A 67 -2.20 -7.09 25.24
N TYR A 68 -0.93 -6.87 24.98
CA TYR A 68 -0.23 -5.62 25.26
C TYR A 68 0.25 -4.93 23.98
N THR A 69 0.18 -5.61 22.84
CA THR A 69 0.45 -5.03 21.53
C THR A 69 -0.71 -5.29 20.59
N VAL A 70 -1.20 -4.24 19.92
CA VAL A 70 -2.21 -4.36 18.85
C VAL A 70 -1.60 -3.94 17.53
N VAL A 71 -1.76 -4.76 16.49
CA VAL A 71 -1.31 -4.44 15.13
C VAL A 71 -2.51 -4.11 14.27
N LEU A 72 -2.52 -2.86 13.77
CA LEU A 72 -3.55 -2.34 12.87
C LEU A 72 -2.94 -2.10 11.49
N SER A 73 -3.64 -2.41 10.42
CA SER A 73 -3.12 -2.29 9.06
C SER A 73 -4.21 -1.94 8.06
N HIS A 74 -4.01 -0.85 7.31
CA HIS A 74 -4.82 -0.52 6.14
C HIS A 74 -4.10 0.50 5.24
N GLU A 75 -3.97 0.19 3.95
CA GLU A 75 -3.19 0.98 3.00
C GLU A 75 -3.77 2.35 2.67
N ASP A 76 -5.10 2.49 2.67
CA ASP A 76 -5.76 3.76 2.34
C ASP A 76 -5.54 4.85 3.41
N LEU A 77 -5.03 4.47 4.58
CA LEU A 77 -4.70 5.43 5.64
C LEU A 77 -3.54 6.35 5.24
N PHE A 78 -2.67 5.91 4.34
CA PHE A 78 -1.46 6.61 3.96
C PHE A 78 -1.72 8.09 3.61
N SER A 79 -2.70 8.34 2.74
CA SER A 79 -3.10 9.69 2.31
C SER A 79 -4.17 10.32 3.20
N GLN A 80 -4.58 9.66 4.29
CA GLN A 80 -5.68 10.06 5.15
C GLN A 80 -5.28 10.22 6.64
N PRO A 81 -4.24 11.02 6.99
CA PRO A 81 -3.92 11.33 8.39
C PRO A 81 -5.13 11.74 9.25
N PRO A 82 -6.11 12.54 8.77
CA PRO A 82 -7.28 12.90 9.57
C PRO A 82 -8.06 11.70 10.15
N ARG A 83 -8.02 10.52 9.53
CA ARG A 83 -8.68 9.30 10.05
C ARG A 83 -7.99 8.71 11.28
N GLY A 84 -6.71 9.02 11.50
CA GLY A 84 -5.95 8.59 12.67
C GLY A 84 -6.20 9.42 13.94
N LYS A 85 -6.90 10.56 13.85
CA LYS A 85 -7.07 11.49 14.97
C LYS A 85 -7.74 10.86 16.20
N SER A 86 -8.85 10.13 15.99
CA SER A 86 -9.56 9.47 17.11
C SER A 86 -8.66 8.46 17.81
N LEU A 87 -7.99 7.60 17.04
CA LEU A 87 -7.06 6.61 17.57
C LEU A 87 -5.91 7.25 18.36
N ALA A 88 -5.30 8.32 17.84
CA ALA A 88 -4.23 9.03 18.51
C ALA A 88 -4.68 9.65 19.84
N GLN A 89 -5.86 10.29 19.85
CA GLN A 89 -6.43 10.89 21.05
C GLN A 89 -6.74 9.83 22.12
N LEU A 90 -7.42 8.74 21.74
CA LEU A 90 -7.76 7.65 22.64
C LEU A 90 -6.50 6.95 23.19
N SER A 91 -5.49 6.73 22.32
CA SER A 91 -4.23 6.13 22.74
C SER A 91 -3.55 6.99 23.80
N ARG A 92 -3.45 8.30 23.57
CA ARG A 92 -2.87 9.24 24.54
C ARG A 92 -3.63 9.28 25.86
N SER A 93 -4.96 9.36 25.84
CA SER A 93 -5.77 9.44 27.07
C SER A 93 -5.67 8.18 27.93
N GLN A 94 -5.31 7.05 27.33
CA GLN A 94 -5.17 5.76 28.03
C GLN A 94 -3.69 5.37 28.26
N GLY A 95 -2.73 6.26 27.95
CA GLY A 95 -1.30 5.96 28.10
C GLY A 95 -0.80 4.83 27.20
N ILE A 96 -1.47 4.58 26.07
CA ILE A 96 -1.10 3.58 25.06
C ILE A 96 -0.14 4.24 24.06
N LYS A 97 1.01 3.59 23.84
CA LYS A 97 1.99 4.06 22.85
C LYS A 97 1.49 3.80 21.43
N LEU A 98 1.28 4.84 20.63
CA LEU A 98 0.93 4.71 19.22
C LEU A 98 2.17 4.91 18.35
N LYS A 99 2.47 3.95 17.47
CA LYS A 99 3.53 4.02 16.47
C LYS A 99 2.95 3.79 15.08
N ALA A 100 3.34 4.61 14.12
CA ALA A 100 3.02 4.39 12.70
C ALA A 100 4.19 3.67 12.01
N VAL A 101 3.88 2.75 11.10
CA VAL A 101 4.84 2.17 10.16
C VAL A 101 4.32 2.31 8.74
N VAL A 102 5.20 2.68 7.83
CA VAL A 102 4.89 2.89 6.42
C VAL A 102 6.02 2.39 5.55
N PHE A 103 5.63 1.69 4.49
CA PHE A 103 6.54 1.20 3.47
C PHE A 103 6.32 1.95 2.17
N LEU A 104 7.43 2.39 1.57
CA LEU A 104 7.45 2.99 0.25
C LEU A 104 8.20 2.12 -0.74
N ARG A 105 7.78 2.26 -1.99
CA ARG A 105 8.40 1.70 -3.18
C ARG A 105 8.90 2.88 -4.02
N PRO A 106 9.99 2.71 -4.80
CA PRO A 106 10.38 3.71 -5.77
C PRO A 106 9.20 4.17 -6.62
N PHE A 107 9.11 5.47 -6.88
CA PHE A 107 7.92 6.05 -7.48
C PHE A 107 7.69 5.53 -8.90
N SER A 108 8.75 5.26 -9.66
CA SER A 108 8.71 4.51 -10.93
C SER A 108 7.88 3.22 -10.83
N GLN A 109 8.25 2.33 -9.91
CA GLN A 109 7.58 1.05 -9.72
C GLN A 109 6.17 1.20 -9.15
N PHE A 110 5.93 2.23 -8.33
CA PHE A 110 4.58 2.56 -7.85
C PHE A 110 3.66 2.95 -9.01
N ILE A 111 4.11 3.83 -9.90
CA ILE A 111 3.31 4.35 -11.04
C ILE A 111 2.84 3.22 -11.95
N TYR A 112 3.69 2.24 -12.27
CA TYR A 112 3.27 1.08 -13.05
C TYR A 112 2.20 0.24 -12.35
N GLY A 113 2.37 0.02 -11.04
CA GLY A 113 1.40 -0.71 -10.23
C GLY A 113 0.06 0.01 -10.14
N ASP A 114 0.09 1.34 -10.04
CA ASP A 114 -1.09 2.19 -9.94
C ASP A 114 -1.83 2.28 -11.28
N TYR A 115 -1.11 2.45 -12.39
CA TYR A 115 -1.66 2.44 -13.74
C TYR A 115 -2.43 1.15 -14.03
N SER A 116 -1.84 0.00 -13.68
CA SER A 116 -2.49 -1.29 -13.78
C SER A 116 -3.72 -1.41 -12.87
N GLN A 117 -3.65 -0.94 -11.62
CA GLN A 117 -4.78 -1.00 -10.70
C GLN A 117 -5.97 -0.19 -11.22
N PHE A 118 -5.73 1.02 -11.74
CA PHE A 118 -6.77 1.86 -12.32
C PHE A 118 -7.48 1.15 -13.47
N MET A 119 -6.73 0.51 -14.39
CA MET A 119 -7.34 -0.30 -15.44
C MET A 119 -8.22 -1.40 -14.86
N LYS A 120 -7.68 -2.21 -13.93
CA LYS A 120 -8.41 -3.34 -13.34
C LYS A 120 -9.70 -2.93 -12.64
N GLN A 121 -9.66 -1.86 -11.84
CA GLN A 121 -10.79 -1.42 -11.03
C GLN A 121 -11.84 -0.67 -11.84
N ARG A 122 -11.43 0.05 -12.88
CA ARG A 122 -12.30 0.94 -13.64
C ARG A 122 -12.59 0.45 -15.05
N PHE A 123 -12.13 -0.74 -15.44
CA PHE A 123 -12.31 -1.27 -16.79
C PHE A 123 -13.75 -1.16 -17.30
N HIS A 124 -14.74 -1.55 -16.49
CA HIS A 124 -16.15 -1.45 -16.87
C HIS A 124 -16.60 -0.01 -17.10
N GLN A 125 -16.17 0.92 -16.24
CA GLN A 125 -16.44 2.35 -16.40
C GLN A 125 -15.77 2.89 -17.67
N PHE A 126 -14.50 2.56 -17.90
CA PHE A 126 -13.74 2.96 -19.07
C PHE A 126 -14.32 2.39 -20.36
N SER A 127 -14.79 1.14 -20.33
CA SER A 127 -15.47 0.48 -21.45
C SER A 127 -16.79 1.13 -21.79
N ALA A 128 -17.58 1.53 -20.79
CA ALA A 128 -18.82 2.26 -21.02
C ALA A 128 -18.55 3.67 -21.59
N ALA A 129 -17.54 4.36 -21.07
CA ALA A 129 -17.16 5.70 -21.51
C ALA A 129 -16.33 5.74 -22.80
N ARG A 130 -15.88 4.58 -23.31
CA ARG A 130 -14.90 4.46 -24.41
C ARG A 130 -13.63 5.31 -24.18
N ARG A 131 -13.23 5.44 -22.92
CA ARG A 131 -12.19 6.40 -22.51
C ARG A 131 -11.49 5.94 -21.23
N ALA A 132 -10.32 5.33 -21.39
CA ALA A 132 -9.45 4.94 -20.27
C ALA A 132 -8.74 6.16 -19.66
N TYR A 133 -8.53 6.16 -18.35
CA TYR A 133 -7.76 7.19 -17.62
C TYR A 133 -8.19 8.63 -17.92
N ASP A 134 -9.49 8.85 -18.18
CA ASP A 134 -10.03 10.15 -18.60
C ASP A 134 -9.39 10.69 -19.90
N GLY A 135 -8.93 9.79 -20.77
CA GLY A 135 -8.32 10.09 -22.07
C GLY A 135 -6.80 10.30 -22.02
N ARG A 136 -6.18 10.12 -20.85
CA ARG A 136 -4.73 10.29 -20.69
C ARG A 136 -3.95 9.08 -21.19
N ASN A 137 -2.81 9.32 -21.83
CA ASN A 137 -1.80 8.29 -22.05
C ASN A 137 -1.02 8.00 -20.75
N PHE A 138 -0.06 7.07 -20.82
CA PHE A 138 0.74 6.68 -19.66
C PHE A 138 1.57 7.85 -19.08
N GLU A 139 2.19 8.65 -19.95
CA GLU A 139 3.03 9.77 -19.55
C GLU A 139 2.21 10.87 -18.84
N GLU A 140 1.06 11.25 -19.41
CA GLU A 140 0.12 12.20 -18.81
C GLU A 140 -0.46 11.69 -17.49
N PHE A 141 -0.72 10.37 -17.40
CA PHE A 141 -1.09 9.74 -16.14
C PHE A 141 0.01 9.90 -15.09
N ALA A 142 1.26 9.57 -15.44
CA ALA A 142 2.40 9.65 -14.52
C ALA A 142 2.65 11.09 -14.02
N VAL A 143 2.60 12.09 -14.91
CA VAL A 143 2.72 13.51 -14.57
C VAL A 143 1.61 13.94 -13.60
N LYS A 144 0.35 13.58 -13.90
CA LYS A 144 -0.76 13.92 -12.99
C LYS A 144 -0.59 13.27 -11.62
N ARG A 145 -0.15 12.01 -11.57
CA ARG A 145 0.08 11.32 -10.29
C ARG A 145 1.21 11.95 -9.47
N SER A 146 2.29 12.42 -10.10
CA SER A 146 3.39 13.10 -9.39
C SER A 146 2.97 14.45 -8.76
N GLN A 147 1.93 15.08 -9.31
CA GLN A 147 1.31 16.30 -8.78
C GLN A 147 0.34 15.99 -7.63
N ASP A 148 -0.40 14.89 -7.71
CA ASP A 148 -1.46 14.51 -6.75
C ASP A 148 -0.94 13.85 -5.46
N MET A 149 0.37 13.64 -5.33
CA MET A 149 0.97 12.87 -4.25
C MET A 149 1.90 13.73 -3.38
N PRO A 150 1.37 14.56 -2.46
CA PRO A 150 2.14 15.29 -1.46
C PRO A 150 2.62 14.35 -0.33
N VAL A 151 3.35 13.29 -0.69
CA VAL A 151 3.75 12.17 0.19
C VAL A 151 4.43 12.64 1.46
N ALA A 152 5.41 13.53 1.36
CA ALA A 152 6.11 14.09 2.51
C ALA A 152 5.17 14.83 3.49
N GLY A 153 4.15 15.52 2.95
CA GLY A 153 3.14 16.20 3.77
C GLY A 153 2.23 15.23 4.51
N TRP A 154 1.78 14.15 3.85
CA TRP A 154 1.01 13.09 4.50
C TRP A 154 1.80 12.39 5.61
N LEU A 155 3.06 12.05 5.34
CA LEU A 155 3.96 11.45 6.32
C LEU A 155 4.23 12.36 7.51
N LYS A 156 4.42 13.66 7.28
CA LYS A 156 4.63 14.63 8.37
C LYS A 156 3.41 14.69 9.28
N ALA A 157 2.20 14.73 8.71
CA ALA A 157 0.97 14.70 9.48
C ALA A 157 0.80 13.40 10.30
N TRP A 158 1.18 12.24 9.73
CA TRP A 158 1.19 10.98 10.48
C TRP A 158 2.26 10.95 11.59
N SER A 159 3.45 11.50 11.33
CA SER A 159 4.50 11.66 12.34
C SER A 159 4.00 12.49 13.51
N ASP A 160 3.34 13.62 13.24
CA ASP A 160 2.79 14.51 14.28
C ASP A 160 1.69 13.82 15.09
N LEU A 161 0.80 13.07 14.44
CA LEU A 161 -0.26 12.29 15.12
C LEU A 161 0.29 11.19 16.04
N THR A 162 1.48 10.69 15.74
CA THR A 162 2.14 9.60 16.49
C THR A 162 3.28 10.11 17.37
N GLU A 163 3.29 11.40 17.69
CA GLU A 163 4.31 12.02 18.56
C GLU A 163 5.74 11.75 18.07
N ASN A 164 5.93 11.83 16.75
CA ASN A 164 7.15 11.51 16.01
C ASN A 164 7.59 10.05 16.10
N SER A 165 6.67 9.12 16.38
CA SER A 165 6.88 7.69 16.33
C SER A 165 6.43 7.09 14.99
N LEU A 166 6.97 7.62 13.88
CA LEU A 166 6.75 7.09 12.53
C LEU A 166 8.01 6.39 12.02
N VAL A 167 7.85 5.14 11.59
CA VAL A 167 8.88 4.35 10.91
C VAL A 167 8.60 4.36 9.41
N LEU A 168 9.51 4.93 8.64
CA LEU A 168 9.49 4.95 7.19
C LEU A 168 10.59 4.05 6.64
N ALA A 169 10.23 3.08 5.80
CA ALA A 169 11.19 2.13 5.23
C ALA A 169 10.83 1.72 3.80
N SER A 170 11.75 1.01 3.13
CA SER A 170 11.46 0.39 1.84
C SER A 170 10.52 -0.79 2.00
N HIS A 171 9.64 -1.00 1.03
CA HIS A 171 8.78 -2.18 0.95
C HIS A 171 9.54 -3.51 0.85
N ARG A 172 10.84 -3.46 0.50
CA ARG A 172 11.74 -4.63 0.53
C ARG A 172 12.11 -5.04 1.95
N ASP A 173 12.00 -4.10 2.90
CA ASP A 173 12.43 -4.27 4.28
C ASP A 173 11.23 -4.55 5.22
N ILE A 174 10.07 -4.94 4.69
CA ILE A 174 8.85 -5.23 5.50
C ILE A 174 9.18 -6.18 6.64
N ARG A 175 9.81 -7.31 6.34
CA ARG A 175 10.14 -8.32 7.35
C ARG A 175 11.09 -7.79 8.43
N PRO A 176 12.32 -7.34 8.11
CA PRO A 176 13.26 -6.89 9.14
C PRO A 176 12.75 -5.69 9.94
N VAL A 177 11.98 -4.78 9.30
CA VAL A 177 11.35 -3.68 10.02
C VAL A 177 10.33 -4.20 11.02
N ILE A 178 9.40 -5.07 10.61
CA ILE A 178 8.36 -5.58 11.49
C ILE A 178 8.96 -6.43 12.64
N GLU A 179 9.98 -7.24 12.35
CA GLU A 179 10.78 -7.96 13.37
C GLU A 179 11.47 -7.00 14.36
N SER A 180 11.93 -5.83 13.93
CA SER A 180 12.52 -4.83 14.84
C SER A 180 11.48 -4.06 15.69
N GLN A 181 10.21 -4.07 15.28
CA GLN A 181 9.14 -3.33 15.95
C GLN A 181 8.31 -4.17 16.91
N LEU A 182 8.33 -5.49 16.76
CA LEU A 182 7.47 -6.43 17.48
C LEU A 182 8.32 -7.60 18.00
N ASP A 183 7.98 -8.10 19.18
CA ASP A 183 8.58 -9.33 19.73
C ASP A 183 7.91 -10.56 19.10
N LEU A 184 8.31 -10.85 17.86
CA LEU A 184 7.66 -11.86 17.04
C LEU A 184 8.09 -13.29 17.40
N PRO A 185 7.19 -14.28 17.29
CA PRO A 185 7.57 -15.69 17.31
C PRO A 185 8.63 -16.02 16.26
N SER A 186 9.65 -16.79 16.65
CA SER A 186 10.77 -17.16 15.76
C SER A 186 10.36 -18.07 14.60
N ASP A 187 9.22 -18.73 14.70
CA ASP A 187 8.68 -19.70 13.73
C ASP A 187 7.50 -19.14 12.92
N MET A 188 7.39 -17.82 12.78
CA MET A 188 6.37 -17.19 11.93
C MET A 188 6.46 -17.65 10.48
N ASN A 189 5.30 -17.94 9.88
CA ASN A 189 5.16 -18.19 8.45
C ASN A 189 5.09 -16.88 7.66
N TRP A 190 6.20 -16.50 7.04
CA TRP A 190 6.29 -15.35 6.14
C TRP A 190 5.91 -15.66 4.68
N THR A 191 5.56 -16.90 4.37
CA THR A 191 5.23 -17.31 3.00
C THR A 191 3.79 -16.94 2.69
N VAL A 192 3.61 -16.15 1.63
CA VAL A 192 2.29 -15.81 1.07
C VAL A 192 2.25 -16.33 -0.37
N PRO A 193 1.32 -17.25 -0.70
CA PRO A 193 1.22 -17.78 -2.06
C PRO A 193 1.02 -16.68 -3.11
N ALA A 194 1.57 -16.86 -4.31
CA ALA A 194 1.42 -15.87 -5.39
C ALA A 194 -0.05 -15.62 -5.76
N THR A 195 -0.91 -16.64 -5.69
CA THR A 195 -2.38 -16.54 -5.89
C THR A 195 -3.06 -15.62 -4.89
N GLN A 196 -2.41 -15.37 -3.77
CA GLN A 196 -2.85 -14.50 -2.70
C GLN A 196 -2.30 -13.07 -2.86
N THR A 197 -1.43 -12.85 -3.84
CA THR A 197 -0.89 -11.53 -4.20
C THR A 197 -1.63 -10.94 -5.40
N ASN A 198 -2.02 -9.68 -5.32
CA ASN A 198 -2.75 -9.00 -6.39
C ASN A 198 -1.77 -8.52 -7.47
N ARG A 199 -1.46 -9.39 -8.43
CA ARG A 199 -0.49 -9.08 -9.50
C ARG A 199 -0.99 -7.97 -10.43
N SER A 200 -0.05 -7.12 -10.81
CA SER A 200 -0.28 -6.05 -11.79
C SER A 200 -0.31 -6.62 -13.20
N LEU A 201 -1.22 -6.11 -14.02
CA LEU A 201 -1.14 -6.21 -15.47
C LEU A 201 0.16 -5.56 -15.95
N ARG A 202 0.63 -6.00 -17.11
CA ARG A 202 1.72 -5.31 -17.82
C ARG A 202 1.26 -3.93 -18.27
N VAL A 203 2.16 -2.97 -18.27
CA VAL A 203 1.94 -1.60 -18.74
C VAL A 203 1.57 -1.64 -20.22
N SER A 204 2.30 -2.44 -21.00
CA SER A 204 2.02 -2.68 -22.42
C SER A 204 0.60 -3.19 -22.67
N ASP A 205 0.08 -4.13 -21.86
CA ASP A 205 -1.31 -4.58 -21.99
C ASP A 205 -2.32 -3.48 -21.60
N CYS A 206 -2.00 -2.66 -20.60
CA CYS A 206 -2.85 -1.53 -20.20
C CYS A 206 -2.91 -0.45 -21.28
N GLU A 207 -1.79 -0.13 -21.93
CA GLU A 207 -1.72 0.82 -23.05
C GLU A 207 -2.49 0.28 -24.28
N ALA A 208 -2.34 -1.01 -24.59
CA ALA A 208 -3.09 -1.66 -25.66
C ALA A 208 -4.61 -1.63 -25.39
N LEU A 209 -5.03 -1.90 -24.16
CA LEU A 209 -6.43 -1.77 -23.74
C LEU A 209 -6.92 -0.32 -23.84
N ALA A 210 -6.12 0.65 -23.41
CA ALA A 210 -6.50 2.06 -23.51
C ALA A 210 -6.69 2.50 -24.98
N ALA A 211 -5.80 2.08 -25.88
CA ALA A 211 -5.94 2.31 -27.31
C ALA A 211 -7.18 1.63 -27.91
N ALA A 212 -7.42 0.37 -27.55
CA ALA A 212 -8.58 -0.38 -28.02
C ALA A 212 -9.90 0.25 -27.53
N LEU A 213 -9.94 0.73 -26.28
CA LEU A 213 -11.08 1.44 -25.72
C LEU A 213 -11.41 2.72 -26.50
N ALA A 214 -10.39 3.45 -26.99
CA ALA A 214 -10.59 4.63 -27.82
C ALA A 214 -11.04 4.32 -29.26
N ASN A 215 -10.80 3.10 -29.77
CA ASN A 215 -11.22 2.70 -31.11
C ASN A 215 -12.67 2.19 -31.14
N HIS A 216 -13.62 3.04 -31.53
CA HIS A 216 -15.05 2.75 -31.60
C HIS A 216 -15.44 1.56 -32.50
N GLU A 217 -14.55 1.11 -33.38
CA GLU A 217 -14.79 -0.08 -34.22
C GLU A 217 -14.67 -1.40 -33.45
N ILE A 218 -13.94 -1.40 -32.32
CA ILE A 218 -13.75 -2.61 -31.51
C ILE A 218 -14.97 -2.83 -30.60
N PRO A 219 -15.70 -3.94 -30.74
CA PRO A 219 -16.92 -4.20 -29.97
C PRO A 219 -16.62 -4.57 -28.52
N ALA A 220 -17.57 -4.32 -27.61
CA ALA A 220 -17.41 -4.55 -26.18
C ALA A 220 -17.04 -5.99 -25.77
N PRO A 221 -17.55 -7.06 -26.43
CA PRO A 221 -17.11 -8.43 -26.15
C PRO A 221 -15.61 -8.64 -26.39
N GLU A 222 -15.05 -8.04 -27.44
CA GLU A 222 -13.63 -8.14 -27.76
C GLU A 222 -12.77 -7.41 -26.73
N LEU A 223 -13.17 -6.20 -26.32
CA LEU A 223 -12.51 -5.47 -25.23
C LEU A 223 -12.47 -6.27 -23.93
N LYS A 224 -13.57 -6.95 -23.59
CA LYS A 224 -13.66 -7.81 -22.40
C LYS A 224 -12.70 -8.99 -22.50
N GLU A 225 -12.53 -9.56 -23.68
CA GLU A 225 -11.61 -10.67 -23.91
C GLU A 225 -10.15 -10.24 -23.85
N MET A 226 -9.81 -9.08 -24.44
CA MET A 226 -8.49 -8.46 -24.26
C MET A 226 -8.17 -8.24 -22.77
N PHE A 227 -9.14 -7.73 -22.01
CA PHE A 227 -8.97 -7.48 -20.58
C PHE A 227 -8.74 -8.76 -19.80
N ARG A 228 -9.50 -9.83 -20.09
CA ARG A 228 -9.27 -11.16 -19.48
C ARG A 228 -7.92 -11.74 -19.83
N SER A 229 -7.57 -11.69 -21.12
CA SER A 229 -6.29 -12.19 -21.65
C SER A 229 -5.09 -11.53 -20.96
N ALA A 230 -5.17 -10.24 -20.62
CA ALA A 230 -4.10 -9.54 -19.91
C ALA A 230 -3.75 -10.15 -18.54
N PHE A 231 -4.69 -10.82 -17.85
CA PHE A 231 -4.41 -11.50 -16.58
C PHE A 231 -3.56 -12.76 -16.74
N HIS A 232 -3.55 -13.37 -17.93
CA HIS A 232 -2.75 -14.55 -18.22
C HIS A 232 -1.30 -14.23 -18.58
N LYS A 233 -0.98 -12.95 -18.83
CA LYS A 233 0.33 -12.48 -19.30
C LYS A 233 1.14 -11.73 -18.24
N VAL A 234 0.66 -11.70 -16.98
CA VAL A 234 1.25 -10.88 -15.91
C VAL A 234 2.70 -11.24 -15.55
N ASP A 235 3.17 -12.42 -15.93
CA ASP A 235 4.56 -12.90 -15.73
C ASP A 235 5.45 -12.75 -16.96
N GLU A 236 4.88 -12.36 -18.10
CA GLU A 236 5.64 -12.15 -19.32
C GLU A 236 6.42 -10.83 -19.24
N PRO A 237 7.50 -10.68 -20.04
CA PRO A 237 8.18 -9.41 -20.20
C PRO A 237 7.21 -8.27 -20.52
N ASP A 238 7.42 -7.12 -19.89
CA ASP A 238 6.60 -5.93 -20.05
C ASP A 238 7.36 -4.87 -20.84
N ALA A 239 7.09 -4.78 -22.15
CA ALA A 239 7.72 -3.80 -23.03
C ALA A 239 7.42 -2.35 -22.62
N GLY A 240 6.36 -2.11 -21.83
CA GLY A 240 6.02 -0.79 -21.31
C GLY A 240 6.89 -0.33 -20.15
N ARG A 241 7.74 -1.21 -19.59
CA ARG A 241 8.71 -0.90 -18.52
C ARG A 241 10.13 -0.94 -19.08
N THR A 242 10.68 0.25 -19.31
CA THR A 242 12.04 0.42 -19.83
C THR A 242 12.85 1.24 -18.83
N GLN A 243 14.18 1.07 -18.86
CA GLN A 243 15.07 1.90 -18.03
C GLN A 243 14.93 3.39 -18.33
N GLU A 244 14.60 3.75 -19.57
CA GLU A 244 14.34 5.15 -19.96
C GLU A 244 13.08 5.67 -19.27
N ARG A 245 11.98 4.92 -19.30
CA ARG A 245 10.75 5.28 -18.57
C ARG A 245 10.99 5.33 -17.06
N ASP A 246 11.75 4.40 -16.50
CA ASP A 246 12.13 4.44 -15.07
C ASP A 246 12.83 5.76 -14.72
N ARG A 247 13.88 6.13 -15.46
CA ARG A 247 14.63 7.38 -15.23
C ARG A 247 13.74 8.61 -15.39
N TRP A 248 12.88 8.62 -16.41
CA TRP A 248 11.95 9.72 -16.65
C TRP A 248 10.94 9.87 -15.50
N ILE A 249 10.34 8.78 -15.01
CA ILE A 249 9.43 8.84 -13.85
C ILE A 249 10.20 9.29 -12.60
N GLU A 250 11.39 8.75 -12.33
CA GLU A 250 12.19 9.18 -11.17
C GLU A 250 12.52 10.69 -11.23
N ALA A 251 12.75 11.25 -12.42
CA ALA A 251 12.93 12.69 -12.60
C ALA A 251 11.67 13.50 -12.25
N LEU A 252 10.46 13.01 -12.59
CA LEU A 252 9.20 13.64 -12.18
C LEU A 252 9.04 13.73 -10.65
N PHE A 253 9.63 12.78 -9.92
CA PHE A 253 9.53 12.69 -8.46
C PHE A 253 10.75 13.22 -7.72
N LEU A 254 11.71 13.86 -8.40
CA LEU A 254 12.97 14.34 -7.81
C LEU A 254 12.72 15.21 -6.57
N ASP A 255 11.86 16.21 -6.66
CA ASP A 255 11.52 17.10 -5.54
C ASP A 255 10.85 16.36 -4.37
N ARG A 256 10.09 15.29 -4.68
CA ARG A 256 9.37 14.51 -3.66
C ARG A 256 10.36 13.64 -2.90
N ASN A 257 11.28 12.99 -3.63
CA ASN A 257 12.39 12.23 -3.04
C ASN A 257 13.31 13.14 -2.20
N LYS A 258 13.62 14.35 -2.69
CA LYS A 258 14.39 15.34 -1.92
C LYS A 258 13.71 15.68 -0.59
N LYS A 259 12.41 15.97 -0.61
CA LYS A 259 11.64 16.25 0.62
C LYS A 259 11.58 15.06 1.59
N LEU A 260 11.50 13.83 1.07
CA LEU A 260 11.56 12.62 1.90
C LEU A 260 12.91 12.50 2.62
N HIS A 261 14.00 12.76 1.91
CA HIS A 261 15.34 12.75 2.48
C HIS A 261 15.52 13.86 3.52
N GLU A 262 15.10 15.08 3.21
CA GLU A 262 15.22 16.23 4.11
C GLU A 262 14.43 16.06 5.42
N LEU A 263 13.20 15.53 5.35
CA LEU A 263 12.33 15.43 6.52
C LEU A 263 12.50 14.13 7.32
N PHE A 264 12.88 13.04 6.66
CA PHE A 264 12.89 11.70 7.26
C PHE A 264 14.22 10.96 7.10
N GLY A 265 15.23 11.55 6.44
CA GLY A 265 16.48 10.87 6.11
C GLY A 265 16.31 9.70 5.14
N PHE A 266 15.14 9.57 4.49
CA PHE A 266 14.79 8.41 3.68
C PHE A 266 15.05 8.64 2.19
N ASP A 267 15.79 7.72 1.57
CA ASP A 267 16.02 7.69 0.13
C ASP A 267 15.10 6.67 -0.55
N ASN A 268 14.10 7.18 -1.30
CA ASN A 268 13.14 6.34 -2.03
C ASN A 268 13.51 6.16 -3.52
N ARG A 269 14.71 6.59 -3.94
CA ARG A 269 15.12 6.45 -5.34
C ARG A 269 15.24 4.98 -5.73
N LEU A 270 15.02 4.70 -7.01
CA LEU A 270 15.20 3.36 -7.56
C LEU A 270 16.65 2.89 -7.40
N ASP A 271 16.86 1.87 -6.57
CA ASP A 271 18.14 1.18 -6.45
C ASP A 271 18.22 0.04 -7.46
N VAL A 272 18.93 0.28 -8.57
CA VAL A 272 19.16 -0.68 -9.66
C VAL A 272 20.09 -1.84 -9.28
N SER A 273 20.80 -1.74 -8.15
CA SER A 273 21.68 -2.81 -7.67
C SER A 273 20.94 -3.91 -6.90
N ARG A 274 19.71 -3.61 -6.45
CA ARG A 274 18.85 -4.56 -5.74
C ARG A 274 17.79 -5.11 -6.69
N PRO A 275 17.83 -6.41 -7.05
CA PRO A 275 16.76 -7.03 -7.84
C PRO A 275 15.40 -6.91 -7.14
N LEU A 276 14.33 -6.99 -7.94
CA LEU A 276 12.93 -6.92 -7.50
C LEU A 276 12.51 -8.14 -6.69
#